data_AF-A0A9E2KZT1-F1
#
_entry.id   AF-A0A9E2KZT1-F1
#
_cell.length_a   1.000
_cell.length_b   1.000
_cell.length_c   1.000
_cell.angle_alpha   90.00
_cell.angle_beta   90.00
_cell.angle_gamma   90.00
#
_symmetry.space_group_name_H-M   'P 1'
#
loop_
_entity.id
_entity.type
_entity.pdbx_description
1 polymer ?
#
loop_
_entity_poly.entity_id
_entity_poly.type
_entity_poly.pdbx_seq_one_letter_code
_entity_poly.pdbx_strand_id
1 'polypeptide(L)'
;MQELLNKLVKKNVVLTKDGRVADYIPELDKAKKDALGVCILDNEGNRYTAGDWEIKFTVQSISKLVTLMLAILDNGEEFVFSKVGM
;
A
#
# COMPACT_ATOMS: atom_id res chain seq x y z
N MET A 1 -15.53 -12.14 8.07
CA MET A 1 -14.47 -11.23 7.58
C MET A 1 -15.04 -10.01 6.86
N GLN A 2 -15.86 -10.19 5.82
CA GLN A 2 -16.40 -9.08 5.01
C GLN A 2 -17.10 -7.98 5.84
N GLU A 3 -18.03 -8.35 6.72
CA GLU A 3 -18.73 -7.38 7.59
C GLU A 3 -17.79 -6.64 8.55
N LEU A 4 -16.75 -7.33 9.03
CA LEU A 4 -15.74 -6.73 9.90
C LEU A 4 -14.97 -5.65 9.16
N LEU A 5 -14.49 -5.92 7.93
CA LEU A 5 -13.79 -4.92 7.11
C LEU A 5 -14.68 -3.71 6.81
N ASN A 6 -15.94 -3.94 6.43
CA ASN A 6 -16.92 -2.86 6.21
C ASN A 6 -17.09 -1.99 7.47
N LYS A 7 -17.23 -2.62 8.65
CA LYS A 7 -17.34 -1.91 9.94
C LYS A 7 -16.07 -1.12 10.26
N LEU A 8 -14.90 -1.70 10.03
CA LEU A 8 -13.61 -1.05 10.32
C LEU A 8 -13.37 0.14 9.40
N VAL A 9 -13.59 0.02 8.10
CA VAL A 9 -13.45 1.16 7.17
C VAL A 9 -14.43 2.27 7.56
N LYS A 10 -15.71 1.95 7.78
CA LYS A 10 -16.71 2.94 8.18
C LYS A 10 -16.36 3.64 9.50
N LYS A 11 -15.84 2.90 10.49
CA LYS A 11 -15.44 3.46 11.78
C LYS A 11 -14.24 4.41 11.65
N ASN A 12 -13.29 4.10 10.78
CA ASN A 12 -11.99 4.78 10.75
C ASN A 12 -11.84 5.83 9.64
N VAL A 13 -12.71 5.88 8.64
CA VAL A 13 -12.63 6.89 7.55
C VAL A 13 -12.63 8.32 8.09
N VAL A 14 -13.28 8.58 9.24
CA VAL A 14 -13.28 9.89 9.90
C VAL A 14 -11.89 10.38 10.31
N LEU A 15 -10.95 9.46 10.59
CA LEU A 15 -9.58 9.77 11.00
C LEU A 15 -8.74 10.35 9.87
N THR A 16 -9.16 10.20 8.61
CA THR A 16 -8.50 10.82 7.45
C THR A 16 -8.47 12.35 7.53
N LYS A 17 -9.38 12.95 8.31
CA LYS A 17 -9.43 14.40 8.56
C LYS A 17 -8.18 14.92 9.26
N ASP A 18 -7.58 14.10 10.13
CA ASP A 18 -6.41 14.45 10.95
C ASP A 18 -5.10 14.40 10.14
N GLY A 19 -5.13 13.76 8.96
CA GLY A 19 -3.99 13.66 8.05
C GLY A 19 -3.95 14.74 6.97
N ARG A 20 -2.90 14.69 6.15
CA ARG A 20 -2.75 15.49 4.92
C ARG A 20 -2.15 14.63 3.82
N VAL A 21 -2.62 14.82 2.59
CA VAL A 21 -2.00 14.20 1.41
C VAL A 21 -0.61 14.80 1.17
N ALA A 22 0.29 14.03 0.56
CA ALA A 22 1.61 14.52 0.20
C ALA A 22 1.50 15.62 -0.88
N ASP A 23 2.12 16.77 -0.64
CA ASP A 23 2.01 17.98 -1.47
C ASP A 23 3.32 18.36 -2.18
N TYR A 24 4.42 17.66 -1.88
CA TYR A 24 5.73 17.93 -2.50
C TYR A 24 5.83 17.45 -3.96
N ILE A 25 4.91 16.60 -4.43
CA ILE A 25 4.75 16.21 -5.83
C ILE A 25 3.34 16.65 -6.28
N PRO A 26 3.20 17.48 -7.34
CA PRO A 26 1.92 18.03 -7.77
C PRO A 26 0.83 16.99 -8.06
N GLU A 27 1.19 15.81 -8.57
CA GLU A 27 0.25 14.72 -8.84
C GLU A 27 -0.26 14.04 -7.58
N LEU A 28 0.54 14.02 -6.50
CA LEU A 28 0.14 13.40 -5.22
C LEU A 28 -0.83 14.27 -4.43
N ASP A 29 -0.73 15.60 -4.56
CA ASP A 29 -1.64 16.54 -3.91
C ASP A 29 -3.09 16.39 -4.39
N LYS A 30 -3.27 15.84 -5.60
CA LYS A 30 -4.58 15.57 -6.20
C LYS A 30 -5.27 14.31 -5.64
N ALA A 31 -4.62 13.57 -4.75
CA ALA A 31 -5.20 12.37 -4.15
C ALA A 31 -6.47 12.69 -3.33
N LYS A 32 -7.46 11.80 -3.40
CA LYS A 32 -8.69 11.90 -2.60
C LYS A 32 -8.36 11.76 -1.11
N LYS A 33 -8.37 12.87 -0.35
CA LYS A 33 -7.94 12.93 1.05
C LYS A 33 -8.69 11.94 1.97
N ASP A 34 -9.97 11.72 1.71
CA ASP A 34 -10.84 10.84 2.50
C ASP A 34 -10.91 9.40 1.94
N ALA A 35 -10.08 9.05 0.95
CA ALA A 35 -10.02 7.68 0.43
C ALA A 35 -9.44 6.72 1.47
N LEU A 36 -10.17 5.65 1.76
CA LEU A 36 -9.71 4.56 2.62
C LEU A 36 -10.22 3.23 2.06
N GLY A 37 -9.30 2.37 1.65
CA GLY A 37 -9.59 1.05 1.09
C GLY A 37 -8.73 -0.04 1.71
N VAL A 38 -9.26 -1.26 1.76
CA VAL A 38 -8.53 -2.45 2.21
C VAL A 38 -8.91 -3.66 1.36
N CYS A 39 -7.92 -4.50 1.08
CA CYS A 39 -8.07 -5.80 0.43
C CYS A 39 -7.26 -6.83 1.23
N ILE A 40 -7.88 -7.95 1.58
CA ILE A 40 -7.23 -9.10 2.21
C ILE A 40 -7.40 -10.29 1.28
N LEU A 41 -6.28 -10.93 0.94
CA LEU A 41 -6.21 -12.23 0.28
C LEU A 41 -5.70 -13.23 1.32
N ASP A 42 -6.47 -14.27 1.59
CA ASP A 42 -6.03 -15.35 2.48
C ASP A 42 -5.30 -16.47 1.74
N ASN A 43 -4.79 -17.45 2.48
CA ASN A 43 -4.05 -18.58 1.93
C ASN A 43 -4.91 -19.52 1.08
N GLU A 44 -6.24 -19.45 1.17
CA GLU A 44 -7.19 -20.22 0.36
C GLU A 44 -7.54 -19.50 -0.95
N GLY A 45 -7.06 -18.25 -1.13
CA GLY A 45 -7.36 -17.42 -2.28
C GLY A 45 -8.67 -16.64 -2.16
N ASN A 46 -9.33 -16.65 -1.00
CA ASN A 46 -10.52 -15.84 -0.78
C ASN A 46 -10.10 -14.36 -0.70
N ARG A 47 -10.89 -13.50 -1.34
CA ARG A 47 -10.67 -12.05 -1.37
C ARG A 47 -11.76 -11.32 -0.58
N TYR A 48 -11.35 -10.53 0.40
CA TYR A 48 -12.23 -9.66 1.19
C TYR A 48 -11.83 -8.20 0.99
N THR A 49 -12.78 -7.34 0.64
CA THR A 49 -12.49 -5.94 0.27
C THR A 49 -13.46 -4.98 0.94
N ALA A 50 -13.03 -3.77 1.26
CA ALA A 50 -13.93 -2.72 1.78
C ALA A 50 -13.41 -1.32 1.44
N GLY A 51 -14.31 -0.36 1.35
CA GLY A 51 -13.96 1.04 1.06
C GLY A 51 -13.51 1.28 -0.37
N ASP A 52 -12.62 2.25 -0.55
CA ASP A 52 -12.11 2.71 -1.86
C ASP A 52 -11.00 1.79 -2.43
N TRP A 53 -11.14 0.47 -2.31
CA TRP A 53 -10.08 -0.50 -2.66
C TRP A 53 -9.74 -0.56 -4.16
N GLU A 54 -10.61 -0.06 -5.04
CA GLU A 54 -10.38 0.00 -6.50
C GLU A 54 -9.72 1.30 -6.96
N ILE A 55 -9.58 2.31 -6.09
CA ILE A 55 -8.88 3.54 -6.44
C ILE A 55 -7.40 3.21 -6.69
N LYS A 56 -6.96 3.45 -7.92
CA LYS A 56 -5.56 3.27 -8.30
C LYS A 56 -4.73 4.43 -7.76
N PHE A 57 -3.56 4.09 -7.21
CA PHE A 57 -2.55 5.04 -6.78
C PHE A 57 -1.15 4.47 -7.08
N THR A 58 -0.15 5.33 -7.10
CA THR A 58 1.25 4.92 -7.29
C THR A 58 1.75 4.13 -6.10
N VAL A 59 2.52 3.06 -6.33
CA VAL A 59 3.05 2.18 -5.27
C VAL A 59 4.05 2.90 -4.33
N GLN A 60 4.69 3.98 -4.77
CA GLN A 60 5.66 4.76 -3.96
C GLN A 60 6.73 3.87 -3.33
N SER A 61 7.18 4.15 -2.10
CA SER A 61 8.27 3.39 -1.45
C SER A 61 8.00 1.89 -1.28
N ILE A 62 6.76 1.40 -1.45
CA ILE A 62 6.47 -0.04 -1.51
C ILE A 62 7.22 -0.69 -2.69
N SER A 63 7.51 0.05 -3.77
CA SER A 63 8.23 -0.47 -4.93
C SER A 63 9.64 -0.95 -4.59
N LYS A 64 10.26 -0.37 -3.55
CA LYS A 64 11.63 -0.71 -3.12
C LYS A 64 11.75 -2.18 -2.75
N LEU A 65 10.71 -2.77 -2.13
CA LEU A 65 10.71 -4.20 -1.81
C LEU A 65 10.73 -5.06 -3.07
N VAL A 66 9.90 -4.71 -4.06
CA VAL A 66 9.85 -5.43 -5.35
C VAL A 66 11.17 -5.30 -6.09
N THR A 67 11.76 -4.10 -6.13
CA THR A 67 13.05 -3.87 -6.77
C THR A 67 14.20 -4.59 -6.05
N LEU A 68 14.19 -4.64 -4.72
CA LEU A 68 15.19 -5.40 -3.96
C LEU A 68 15.08 -6.90 -4.23
N MET A 69 13.86 -7.46 -4.22
CA MET A 69 13.64 -8.88 -4.56
C MET A 69 14.19 -9.20 -5.96
N LEU A 70 13.89 -8.35 -6.95
CA LEU A 70 14.39 -8.53 -8.31
C LEU A 70 15.93 -8.45 -8.37
N ALA A 71 16.53 -7.47 -7.70
CA ALA A 71 17.98 -7.32 -7.66
C ALA A 71 18.67 -8.56 -7.07
N ILE A 72 18.10 -9.14 -6.00
CA ILE A 72 18.61 -10.37 -5.37
C ILE A 72 18.44 -11.57 -6.31
N LEU A 73 17.30 -11.70 -6.98
CA LEU A 73 17.08 -12.77 -7.97
C LEU A 73 18.08 -12.70 -9.11
N ASP A 74 18.41 -11.50 -9.59
CA ASP A 74 19.28 -11.29 -10.74
C ASP A 74 20.78 -11.38 -10.40
N ASN A 75 21.18 -10.96 -9.19
CA ASN A 75 22.60 -10.76 -8.84
C ASN A 75 23.07 -11.56 -7.63
N GLY A 76 22.17 -12.25 -6.94
CA GLY A 76 22.48 -12.94 -5.69
C GLY A 76 22.52 -12.00 -4.48
N GLU A 77 22.22 -12.58 -3.32
CA GLU A 77 22.11 -11.88 -2.04
C GLU A 77 23.43 -11.21 -1.63
N GLU A 78 24.55 -11.95 -1.67
CA GLU A 78 25.87 -11.47 -1.26
C GLU A 78 26.29 -10.22 -2.03
N PHE A 79 26.10 -10.22 -3.36
CA PHE A 79 26.48 -9.08 -4.19
C PHE A 79 25.60 -7.86 -3.87
N VAL A 80 24.29 -8.03 -3.76
CA VAL A 80 23.37 -6.92 -3.47
C VAL A 80 23.68 -6.30 -2.11
N PHE A 81 23.86 -7.11 -1.07
CA PHE A 81 24.19 -6.61 0.28
C PHE A 81 25.65 -6.14 0.44
N SER A 82 26.49 -6.32 -0.58
CA SER A 82 27.76 -5.58 -0.67
C SER A 82 27.58 -4.12 -1.11
N LYS A 83 26.42 -3.76 -1.67
CA LYS A 83 26.10 -2.41 -2.20
C LYS A 83 25.14 -1.63 -1.31
N VAL A 84 24.22 -2.32 -0.64
CA VAL A 84 23.24 -1.73 0.27
C VAL A 84 23.34 -2.40 1.64
N GLY A 85 23.06 -1.65 2.71
CA GLY A 85 23.09 -2.20 4.06
C GLY A 85 22.05 -3.31 4.26
N MET A 86 22.35 -4.19 5.21
CA MET A 86 21.38 -5.11 5.81
C MET A 86 20.61 -4.44 6.94
#